data_AF-A0A7X5UTN9-F1
#
_entry.id   AF-A0A7X5UTN9-F1
#
_cell.length_a   1.000
_cell.length_b   1.000
_cell.length_c   1.000
_cell.angle_alpha   90.00
_cell.angle_beta   90.00
_cell.angle_gamma   90.00
#
_symmetry.space_group_name_H-M   'P 1'
#
loop_
_entity.id
_entity.type
_entity.pdbx_description
1 polymer ?
#
loop_
_entity_poly.entity_id
_entity_poly.type
_entity_poly.pdbx_seq_one_letter_code
_entity_poly.pdbx_strand_id
1 'polypeptide(L)'
;MRMTVATAAVVAALLTIAGCSREAGPMPEQQPQDPGPGALTVKLNALSADECFRSPESVPAPNCEKYVTQVASVPETARRFVDAAGSQLNRAANELASGIAAYRDNGCAQGGGQSCSTALTDIATALEAVRREVSALPDVTTRPS
;
A
#
# COMPACT_ATOMS: atom_id res chain seq x y z
N MET A 1 23.07 52.10 48.24
CA MET A 1 22.49 53.41 48.60
C MET A 1 21.93 54.06 47.34
N ARG A 2 20.64 54.43 47.38
CA ARG A 2 19.98 55.54 46.65
C ARG A 2 19.86 55.51 45.10
N MET A 3 18.75 54.91 44.69
CA MET A 3 17.67 55.35 43.78
C MET A 3 17.62 56.82 43.28
N THR A 4 17.33 57.01 41.98
CA THR A 4 16.45 58.04 41.31
C THR A 4 16.52 57.83 39.78
N VAL A 5 15.56 57.18 39.10
CA VAL A 5 14.30 57.64 38.45
C VAL A 5 14.45 58.81 37.46
N ALA A 6 14.20 58.55 36.16
CA ALA A 6 13.65 59.51 35.18
C ALA A 6 12.94 58.78 34.00
N THR A 7 11.62 58.69 34.15
CA THR A 7 10.51 58.78 33.17
C THR A 7 10.72 58.62 31.64
N ALA A 8 9.94 57.65 31.12
CA ALA A 8 8.94 57.78 30.04
C ALA A 8 9.37 57.80 28.55
N ALA A 9 8.99 56.74 27.83
CA ALA A 9 8.22 56.84 26.59
C ALA A 9 7.47 55.53 26.32
N VAL A 10 6.14 55.63 26.34
CA VAL A 10 5.18 54.60 25.93
C VAL A 10 5.12 54.57 24.41
N VAL A 11 5.31 53.41 23.78
CA VAL A 11 4.65 53.08 22.51
C VAL A 11 4.13 51.66 22.60
N ALA A 12 2.80 51.57 22.67
CA ALA A 12 2.03 50.36 22.65
C ALA A 12 2.17 49.67 21.29
N ALA A 13 2.78 48.49 21.26
CA ALA A 13 2.65 47.55 20.16
C ALA A 13 1.51 46.58 20.51
N LEU A 14 0.32 46.91 20.01
CA LEU A 14 -0.83 46.02 19.97
C LEU A 14 -0.48 44.80 19.11
N LEU A 15 -0.06 43.70 19.75
CA LEU A 15 -0.06 42.39 19.13
C LEU A 15 -1.51 41.90 19.09
N THR A 16 -2.19 42.22 17.99
CA THR A 16 -3.53 41.72 17.70
C THR A 16 -3.49 40.22 17.54
N ILE A 17 -4.16 39.57 18.48
CA ILE A 17 -4.43 38.13 18.52
C ILE A 17 -5.55 37.88 17.50
N ALA A 18 -5.20 37.67 16.24
CA ALA A 18 -6.15 37.31 15.20
C ALA A 18 -5.57 36.17 14.36
N GLY A 19 -5.66 34.96 14.90
CA GLY A 19 -5.33 33.71 14.23
C GLY A 19 -6.24 32.58 14.67
N CYS A 20 -7.48 32.89 15.05
CA CYS A 20 -8.55 31.91 15.22
C CYS A 20 -9.15 31.54 13.86
N SER A 21 -8.36 31.04 12.91
CA SER A 21 -8.91 30.36 11.74
C SER A 21 -9.17 28.91 12.12
N ARG A 22 -10.31 28.70 12.79
CA ARG A 22 -11.06 27.44 12.66
C ARG A 22 -11.74 27.46 11.29
N GLU A 23 -10.94 27.51 10.24
CA GLU A 23 -11.44 27.23 8.90
C GLU A 23 -11.54 25.72 8.82
N ALA A 24 -12.75 25.21 9.08
CA ALA A 24 -13.14 23.91 8.59
C ALA A 24 -13.00 23.98 7.06
N GLY A 25 -11.80 23.67 6.57
CA GLY A 25 -11.57 23.43 5.16
C GLY A 25 -12.59 22.39 4.66
N PRO A 26 -12.85 22.35 3.35
CA PRO A 26 -13.73 21.33 2.80
C PRO A 26 -13.34 19.98 3.38
N MET A 27 -14.29 19.29 4.02
CA MET A 27 -14.09 17.92 4.46
C MET A 27 -13.44 17.18 3.30
N PRO A 28 -12.33 16.43 3.52
CA PRO A 28 -11.77 15.59 2.48
C PRO A 28 -12.93 14.81 1.87
N GLU A 29 -13.11 14.89 0.56
CA GLU A 29 -14.06 14.05 -0.14
C GLU A 29 -13.86 12.62 0.37
N GLN A 30 -14.96 11.97 0.74
CA GLN A 30 -14.92 10.61 1.27
C GLN A 30 -13.99 9.79 0.39
N GLN A 31 -13.05 9.06 1.02
CA GLN A 31 -12.09 8.21 0.30
C GLN A 31 -12.81 7.50 -0.85
N PRO A 32 -12.21 7.47 -2.06
CA PRO A 32 -12.80 6.78 -3.20
C PRO A 32 -13.33 5.42 -2.75
N GLN A 33 -14.63 5.18 -2.97
CA GLN A 33 -15.23 3.92 -2.56
C GLN A 33 -14.42 2.77 -3.12
N ASP A 34 -14.21 1.73 -2.30
CA ASP A 34 -13.48 0.55 -2.75
C ASP A 34 -14.18 0.01 -4.01
N PRO A 35 -13.47 -0.07 -5.16
CA PRO A 35 -14.08 -0.46 -6.43
C PRO A 35 -14.53 -1.93 -6.45
N GLY A 36 -14.34 -2.66 -5.34
CA GLY A 36 -14.84 -3.99 -5.09
C GLY A 36 -13.93 -5.09 -5.64
N PRO A 37 -14.25 -6.35 -5.37
CA PRO A 37 -13.40 -7.49 -5.71
C PRO A 37 -13.26 -7.70 -7.23
N GLY A 38 -14.25 -7.25 -8.02
CA GLY A 38 -14.17 -7.29 -9.48
C GLY A 38 -13.04 -6.40 -10.05
N ALA A 39 -12.80 -5.22 -9.46
CA ALA A 39 -11.70 -4.35 -9.87
C ALA A 39 -10.34 -4.94 -9.48
N LEU A 40 -10.25 -5.57 -8.31
CA LEU A 40 -9.04 -6.29 -7.92
C LEU A 40 -8.76 -7.46 -8.88
N THR A 41 -9.78 -8.17 -9.35
CA THR A 41 -9.63 -9.25 -10.34
C THR A 41 -8.98 -8.75 -11.64
N VAL A 42 -9.43 -7.60 -12.18
CA VAL A 42 -8.83 -6.98 -13.38
C VAL A 42 -7.34 -6.66 -13.15
N LYS A 43 -7.02 -6.07 -12.00
CA LYS A 43 -5.63 -5.78 -11.62
C LYS A 43 -4.78 -7.05 -11.50
N LEU A 44 -5.31 -8.10 -10.87
CA LEU A 44 -4.60 -9.37 -10.69
C LEU A 44 -4.33 -10.04 -12.04
N ASN A 45 -5.25 -9.99 -12.99
CA ASN A 45 -5.04 -10.48 -14.35
C ASN A 45 -3.93 -9.70 -15.07
N ALA A 46 -3.91 -8.37 -14.93
CA ALA A 46 -2.84 -7.54 -15.51
C ALA A 46 -1.48 -7.84 -14.89
N LEU A 47 -1.40 -7.99 -13.56
CA LEU A 47 -0.16 -8.35 -12.87
C LEU A 47 0.32 -9.76 -13.21
N SER A 48 -0.60 -10.70 -13.47
CA SER A 48 -0.27 -12.08 -13.86
C SER A 48 0.28 -12.19 -15.30
N ALA A 49 0.19 -11.12 -16.09
CA ALA A 49 0.77 -11.08 -17.43
C ALA A 49 2.25 -10.65 -17.43
N ASP A 50 2.76 -10.14 -16.30
CA ASP A 50 4.15 -9.70 -16.17
C ASP A 50 5.13 -10.89 -16.20
N GLU A 51 6.28 -10.74 -16.85
CA GLU A 51 7.30 -11.80 -16.93
C GLU A 51 7.88 -12.16 -15.56
N CYS A 52 7.93 -11.21 -14.62
CA CYS A 52 8.33 -11.47 -13.24
C CYS A 52 7.33 -12.33 -12.47
N PHE A 53 6.09 -12.44 -12.95
CA PHE A 53 5.11 -13.41 -12.46
C PHE A 53 5.22 -14.75 -13.21
N ARG A 54 5.33 -14.70 -14.55
CA ARG A 54 5.27 -15.90 -15.40
C ARG A 54 6.53 -16.75 -15.35
N SER A 55 7.69 -16.14 -15.12
CA SER A 55 8.99 -16.81 -15.10
C SER A 55 9.93 -16.16 -14.06
N PRO A 56 9.55 -16.19 -12.76
CA PRO A 56 10.25 -15.46 -11.70
C PRO A 56 11.73 -15.85 -11.55
N GLU A 57 12.09 -17.08 -11.91
CA GLU A 57 13.46 -17.59 -11.85
C GLU A 57 14.33 -17.19 -13.06
N SER A 58 13.70 -16.75 -14.15
CA SER A 58 14.38 -16.41 -15.40
C SER A 58 14.66 -14.92 -15.55
N VAL A 59 13.99 -14.07 -14.76
CA VAL A 59 14.16 -12.62 -14.80
C VAL A 59 15.12 -12.18 -13.70
N PRO A 60 16.17 -11.40 -13.99
CA PRO A 60 17.02 -10.84 -12.96
C PRO A 60 16.21 -10.01 -11.96
N ALA A 61 16.37 -10.29 -10.67
CA ALA A 61 15.53 -9.70 -9.64
C ALA A 61 15.41 -8.16 -9.68
N PRO A 62 16.49 -7.39 -9.95
CA PRO A 62 16.39 -5.93 -10.08
C PRO A 62 15.38 -5.47 -11.14
N ASN A 63 15.21 -6.24 -12.23
CA ASN A 63 14.27 -5.90 -13.29
C ASN A 63 12.79 -6.08 -12.85
N CYS A 64 12.55 -6.76 -11.72
CA CYS A 64 11.24 -7.02 -11.17
C CYS A 64 10.78 -5.98 -10.14
N GLU A 65 11.58 -4.97 -9.81
CA GLU A 65 11.23 -3.97 -8.79
C GLU A 65 9.89 -3.26 -9.08
N LYS A 66 9.66 -2.90 -10.35
CA LYS A 66 8.40 -2.27 -10.78
C LYS A 66 7.21 -3.21 -10.59
N TYR A 67 7.36 -4.49 -10.94
CA TYR A 67 6.33 -5.51 -10.72
C TYR A 67 6.01 -5.63 -9.22
N VAL A 68 7.03 -5.83 -8.37
CA VAL A 68 6.86 -5.97 -6.92
C VAL A 68 6.19 -4.73 -6.30
N THR A 69 6.52 -3.54 -6.79
CA THR A 69 5.89 -2.28 -6.35
C THR A 69 4.39 -2.25 -6.67
N GLN A 70 3.99 -2.70 -7.86
CA GLN A 70 2.57 -2.74 -8.25
C GLN A 70 1.79 -3.81 -7.44
N VAL A 71 2.44 -4.93 -7.13
CA VAL A 71 1.88 -6.02 -6.31
C VAL A 71 1.71 -5.61 -4.83
N ALA A 72 2.52 -4.68 -4.31
CA ALA A 72 2.56 -4.32 -2.88
C ALA A 72 1.23 -3.87 -2.26
N SER A 73 0.30 -3.35 -3.06
CA SER A 73 -1.04 -2.93 -2.57
C SER A 73 -2.08 -4.05 -2.55
N VAL A 74 -1.78 -5.20 -3.18
CA VAL A 74 -2.74 -6.32 -3.30
C VAL A 74 -3.09 -6.94 -1.94
N PRO A 75 -2.16 -7.24 -1.02
CA PRO A 75 -2.51 -7.87 0.26
C PRO A 75 -3.53 -7.08 1.07
N GLU A 76 -3.30 -5.77 1.23
CA GLU A 76 -4.20 -4.89 1.98
C GLU A 76 -5.56 -4.74 1.31
N THR A 77 -5.60 -4.73 -0.03
CA THR A 77 -6.88 -4.67 -0.76
C THR A 77 -7.66 -5.96 -0.61
N ALA A 78 -6.99 -7.12 -0.74
CA ALA A 78 -7.61 -8.43 -0.63
C ALA A 78 -8.24 -8.68 0.74
N ARG A 79 -7.56 -8.28 1.83
CA ARG A 79 -8.04 -8.43 3.21
C ARG A 79 -9.36 -7.71 3.48
N ARG A 80 -9.69 -6.65 2.72
CA ARG A 80 -10.92 -5.87 2.90
C ARG A 80 -12.18 -6.61 2.46
N PHE A 81 -12.05 -7.68 1.69
CA PHE A 81 -13.19 -8.44 1.16
C PHE A 81 -13.62 -9.60 2.07
N VAL A 82 -12.91 -9.85 3.18
CA VAL A 82 -13.16 -10.97 4.07
C VAL A 82 -12.94 -10.59 5.53
N ASP A 83 -13.96 -10.77 6.37
CA ASP A 83 -13.86 -10.45 7.80
C ASP A 83 -13.13 -11.55 8.61
N ALA A 84 -13.10 -12.78 8.09
CA ALA A 84 -12.56 -13.92 8.82
C ALA A 84 -11.02 -13.98 8.73
N ALA A 85 -10.34 -13.72 9.85
CA ALA A 85 -8.87 -13.76 9.97
C ALA A 85 -8.20 -15.08 9.53
N GLY A 86 -8.96 -16.18 9.42
CA GLY A 86 -8.49 -17.49 8.96
C GLY A 86 -8.94 -17.89 7.54
N SER A 87 -9.55 -16.98 6.77
CA SER A 87 -9.97 -17.27 5.40
C SER A 87 -8.77 -17.61 4.50
N GLN A 88 -9.01 -18.39 3.45
CA GLN A 88 -7.96 -18.68 2.47
C GLN A 88 -7.42 -17.41 1.81
N LEU A 89 -8.29 -16.44 1.53
CA LEU A 89 -7.88 -15.15 1.00
C LEU A 89 -6.94 -14.40 1.95
N ASN A 90 -7.21 -14.39 3.26
CA ASN A 90 -6.32 -13.76 4.25
C ASN A 90 -4.98 -14.49 4.36
N ARG A 91 -4.98 -15.83 4.29
CA ARG A 91 -3.73 -16.62 4.25
C ARG A 91 -2.89 -16.27 3.01
N ALA A 92 -3.49 -16.31 1.82
CA ALA A 92 -2.82 -15.96 0.58
C ALA A 92 -2.30 -14.50 0.58
N ALA A 93 -3.08 -13.56 1.13
CA ALA A 93 -2.64 -12.17 1.29
C ALA A 93 -1.44 -12.04 2.24
N ASN A 94 -1.39 -12.82 3.33
CA ASN A 94 -0.25 -12.84 4.25
C ASN A 94 1.01 -13.41 3.60
N GLU A 95 0.88 -14.52 2.86
CA GLU A 95 1.99 -15.11 2.11
C GLU A 95 2.53 -14.12 1.06
N LEU A 96 1.63 -13.43 0.36
CA LEU A 96 2.03 -12.41 -0.62
C LEU A 96 2.76 -11.25 0.03
N ALA A 97 2.27 -10.74 1.17
CA ALA A 97 2.95 -9.71 1.94
C ALA A 97 4.34 -10.17 2.42
N SER A 98 4.45 -11.43 2.84
CA SER A 98 5.71 -12.03 3.29
C SER A 98 6.73 -12.14 2.16
N GLY A 99 6.32 -12.59 0.96
CA GLY A 99 7.20 -12.65 -0.21
C GLY A 99 7.72 -11.27 -0.62
N ILE A 100 6.85 -10.25 -0.56
CA ILE A 100 7.23 -8.84 -0.85
C ILE A 100 8.22 -8.31 0.19
N ALA A 101 8.01 -8.62 1.47
CA ALA A 101 8.94 -8.27 2.53
C ALA A 101 10.29 -8.97 2.29
N ALA A 102 10.30 -10.27 2.02
CA ALA A 102 11.52 -11.02 1.71
C ALA A 102 12.28 -10.44 0.50
N TYR A 103 11.60 -10.04 -0.57
CA TYR A 103 12.25 -9.37 -1.71
C TYR A 103 12.98 -8.08 -1.29
N ARG A 104 12.34 -7.27 -0.42
CA ARG A 104 12.91 -6.00 0.06
C ARG A 104 14.06 -6.23 1.03
N ASP A 105 13.87 -7.12 2.00
CA ASP A 105 14.83 -7.41 3.06
C ASP A 105 16.11 -8.04 2.51
N ASN A 106 16.01 -8.81 1.42
CA ASN A 106 17.15 -9.35 0.70
C ASN A 106 17.83 -8.35 -0.25
N GLY A 107 17.34 -7.10 -0.35
CA GLY A 107 17.93 -6.08 -1.24
C GLY A 107 17.81 -6.42 -2.73
N CYS A 108 16.76 -7.13 -3.13
CA CYS A 108 16.65 -7.71 -4.47
C CYS A 108 16.48 -6.68 -5.61
N ALA A 109 16.14 -5.43 -5.27
CA ALA A 109 16.16 -4.33 -6.25
C ALA A 109 17.60 -3.86 -6.55
N GLN A 110 18.57 -4.12 -5.67
CA GLN A 110 19.96 -3.70 -5.83
C GLN A 110 20.88 -4.83 -6.28
N GLY A 111 20.45 -6.09 -6.15
CA GLY A 111 21.24 -7.25 -6.49
C GLY A 111 20.40 -8.50 -6.75
N GLY A 112 21.05 -9.54 -7.27
CA GLY A 112 20.44 -10.86 -7.49
C GLY A 112 20.93 -11.89 -6.48
N GLY A 113 20.36 -13.09 -6.56
CA GLY A 113 20.77 -14.22 -5.74
C GLY A 113 19.65 -15.23 -5.59
N GLN A 114 19.98 -16.39 -5.02
CA GLN A 114 19.01 -17.47 -4.82
C GLN A 114 17.84 -17.02 -3.95
N SER A 115 18.09 -16.24 -2.88
CA SER A 115 17.03 -15.71 -2.01
C SER A 115 16.08 -14.78 -2.75
N CYS A 116 16.57 -14.02 -3.72
CA CYS A 116 15.74 -13.15 -4.56
C CYS A 116 14.90 -13.93 -5.57
N SER A 117 15.48 -14.97 -6.18
CA SER A 117 14.72 -15.90 -7.04
C SER A 117 13.60 -16.58 -6.24
N THR A 118 13.90 -17.05 -5.03
CA THR A 118 12.90 -17.64 -4.13
C THR A 118 11.82 -16.64 -3.76
N ALA A 119 12.18 -15.41 -3.36
CA ALA A 119 11.19 -14.38 -3.03
C ALA A 119 10.27 -14.04 -4.21
N LEU A 120 10.78 -13.98 -5.45
CA LEU A 120 9.96 -13.76 -6.64
C LEU A 120 9.02 -14.94 -6.94
N THR A 121 9.49 -16.18 -6.78
CA THR A 121 8.66 -17.39 -6.91
C THR A 121 7.57 -17.43 -5.85
N ASP A 122 7.87 -17.05 -4.60
CA ASP A 122 6.91 -16.97 -3.51
C ASP A 122 5.85 -15.89 -3.79
N ILE A 123 6.26 -14.71 -4.28
CA ILE A 123 5.36 -13.64 -4.69
C ILE A 123 4.41 -14.13 -5.80
N ALA A 124 4.94 -14.77 -6.85
CA ALA A 124 4.12 -15.27 -7.96
C ALA A 124 3.10 -16.33 -7.49
N THR A 125 3.55 -17.28 -6.67
CA THR A 125 2.70 -18.33 -6.11
C THR A 125 1.58 -17.76 -5.24
N ALA A 126 1.91 -16.83 -4.35
CA ALA A 126 0.93 -16.19 -3.47
C ALA A 126 -0.01 -15.26 -4.24
N LEU A 127 0.46 -14.57 -5.29
CA LEU A 127 -0.39 -13.73 -6.15
C LEU A 127 -1.42 -14.58 -6.91
N GLU A 128 -1.03 -15.75 -7.43
CA GLU A 128 -1.97 -16.68 -8.05
C GLU A 128 -2.98 -17.21 -7.02
N ALA A 129 -2.56 -17.47 -5.78
CA ALA A 129 -3.48 -17.84 -4.71
C ALA A 129 -4.50 -16.73 -4.42
N VAL A 130 -4.06 -15.48 -4.26
CA VAL A 130 -4.97 -14.34 -4.12
C VAL A 130 -5.92 -14.25 -5.33
N ARG A 131 -5.43 -14.46 -6.56
CA ARG A 131 -6.28 -14.43 -7.77
C ARG A 131 -7.38 -15.47 -7.73
N ARG A 132 -7.08 -16.71 -7.38
CA ARG A 132 -8.09 -17.76 -7.26
C ARG A 132 -9.14 -17.42 -6.21
N GLU A 133 -8.70 -17.00 -5.02
CA GLU A 133 -9.61 -16.71 -3.91
C GLU A 133 -10.49 -15.48 -4.17
N VAL A 134 -9.94 -14.40 -4.75
CA VAL A 134 -10.73 -13.22 -5.15
C VAL A 134 -11.74 -13.58 -6.23
N SER A 135 -11.36 -14.41 -7.20
CA SER A 135 -12.26 -14.84 -8.30
C SER A 135 -13.42 -15.70 -7.80
N ALA A 136 -13.26 -16.37 -6.65
CA ALA A 136 -14.30 -17.17 -6.02
C ALA A 136 -15.29 -16.35 -5.18
N LEU A 137 -15.07 -15.04 -5.02
CA LEU A 137 -15.98 -14.20 -4.25
C LEU A 137 -17.35 -14.06 -4.94
N PRO A 138 -18.46 -14.03 -4.17
CA PRO A 138 -19.82 -13.95 -4.72
C PRO A 138 -20.05 -12.78 -5.69
N ASP A 139 -19.52 -11.60 -5.37
CA ASP A 139 -19.70 -10.39 -6.17
C ASP A 139 -18.93 -10.43 -7.51
N VAL A 140 -17.93 -11.32 -7.62
CA VAL A 140 -17.18 -11.54 -8.87
C VAL A 140 -17.88 -12.59 -9.73
N THR A 141 -18.27 -13.71 -9.12
CA THR A 141 -18.88 -14.86 -9.82
C THR A 141 -20.27 -14.56 -10.40
N THR A 142 -20.98 -13.56 -9.88
CA THR A 142 -22.35 -13.20 -10.31
C THR A 142 -22.40 -12.10 -11.38
N ARG A 143 -21.27 -11.53 -11.80
CA ARG A 143 -21.23 -10.45 -12.81
C ARG A 143 -21.33 -11.03 -14.24
N PRO A 144 -22.29 -10.57 -15.07
CA PRO A 144 -22.38 -11.01 -16.47
C PRO A 144 -21.15 -10.57 -17.27
N SER A 145 -20.67 -11.45 -18.16
CA SER A 145 -19.53 -11.23 -19.06
C SER A 145 -19.83 -10.26 -20.20
#